data_AF-A0A1Y2VDX8-F1
#
_entry.id   AF-A0A1Y2VDX8-F1
#
_cell.length_a   1.000
_cell.length_b   1.000
_cell.length_c   1.000
_cell.angle_alpha   90.00
_cell.angle_beta   90.00
_cell.angle_gamma   90.00
#
_symmetry.space_group_name_H-M   'P 1'
#
loop_
_entity.id
_entity.type
_entity.pdbx_description
1 polymer ?
#
loop_
_entity_poly.entity_id
_entity_poly.type
_entity_poly.pdbx_seq_one_letter_code
_entity_poly.pdbx_strand_id
1 'polypeptide(L)'
;ISQQFYEICKALQCVHNEREETLKSTDTSTPARGPPSRHFDASDLYGRHGDIKPDNFLWFHPREPSLDLLALADFGLGRLNTRHSRSNEDPRKLAFTATYIAPEFDLPDGMISRASDIFSLGCVFLEYVTWYLKGFDSVEYDFPNQRIDKDIYGFDSDKFFVIRPNGPGGQQQPFLKPKVKEWITELQHHENSTGYTFQLLEIIRDEMLEPNRNKRIHITPLIKEMYRLRKTCEVNPNFY
;
A
#
# COMPACT_ATOMS: atom_id res chain seq x y z
N ILE A 1 -16.63 8.92 -1.89
CA ILE A 1 -15.25 8.34 -1.86
C ILE A 1 -14.23 9.20 -1.11
N SER A 2 -14.16 10.53 -1.35
CA SER A 2 -13.10 11.40 -0.80
C SER A 2 -12.99 11.43 0.73
N GLN A 3 -14.13 11.42 1.44
CA GLN A 3 -14.17 11.30 2.89
C GLN A 3 -13.57 9.98 3.39
N GLN A 4 -13.87 8.85 2.73
CA GLN A 4 -13.42 7.53 3.17
C GLN A 4 -11.90 7.39 3.08
N PHE A 5 -11.28 7.85 1.99
CA PHE A 5 -9.83 7.76 1.82
C PHE A 5 -9.09 8.62 2.85
N TYR A 6 -9.61 9.82 3.14
CA TYR A 6 -9.10 10.67 4.21
C TYR A 6 -9.17 9.99 5.60
N GLU A 7 -10.31 9.38 5.95
CA GLU A 7 -10.45 8.71 7.24
C GLU A 7 -9.61 7.42 7.34
N ILE A 8 -9.42 6.68 6.24
CA ILE A 8 -8.49 5.53 6.21
C ILE A 8 -7.06 5.97 6.50
N CYS A 9 -6.60 7.08 5.90
CA CYS A 9 -5.26 7.62 6.19
C CYS A 9 -5.13 8.03 7.66
N LYS A 10 -6.17 8.63 8.25
CA LYS A 10 -6.19 8.93 9.70
C LYS A 10 -6.14 7.67 10.55
N ALA A 11 -6.91 6.64 10.21
CA ALA A 11 -6.87 5.37 10.91
C ALA A 11 -5.46 4.74 10.87
N LEU A 12 -4.80 4.77 9.70
CA LEU A 12 -3.42 4.29 9.58
C LEU A 12 -2.43 5.14 10.41
N GLN A 13 -2.64 6.46 10.52
CA GLN A 13 -1.83 7.31 11.41
C GLN A 13 -1.98 6.91 12.89
N CYS A 14 -3.19 6.58 13.34
CA CYS A 14 -3.39 6.06 14.70
C CYS A 14 -2.54 4.80 14.93
N VAL A 15 -2.52 3.86 13.97
CA VAL A 15 -1.65 2.67 14.05
C VAL A 15 -0.17 3.06 14.11
N HIS A 16 0.23 4.02 13.27
CA HIS A 16 1.62 4.53 13.19
C HIS A 16 2.10 5.22 14.47
N ASN A 17 1.19 5.77 15.28
CA ASN A 17 1.50 6.52 16.50
C ASN A 17 1.27 5.70 17.79
N GLU A 18 0.08 5.10 17.97
CA GLU A 18 -0.35 4.48 19.24
C GLU A 18 0.41 3.18 19.55
N ARG A 19 0.78 2.42 18.51
CA ARG A 19 1.55 1.19 18.70
C ARG A 19 3.01 1.46 19.05
N GLU A 20 3.55 2.62 18.65
CA GLU A 20 4.93 3.00 18.99
C GLU A 20 5.08 3.22 20.50
N GLU A 21 4.11 3.89 21.14
CA GLU A 21 4.10 4.15 22.58
C GLU A 21 3.82 2.88 23.40
N THR A 22 2.83 2.09 22.98
CA THR A 22 2.44 0.85 23.69
C THR A 22 3.54 -0.23 23.65
N LEU A 23 4.26 -0.35 22.53
CA LEU A 23 5.33 -1.35 22.37
C LEU A 23 6.63 -0.91 23.05
N LYS A 24 6.95 0.39 23.10
CA LYS A 24 8.04 0.91 23.96
C LYS A 24 7.83 0.59 25.44
N SER A 25 6.57 0.52 25.89
CA SER A 25 6.20 0.24 27.28
C SER A 25 6.23 -1.25 27.66
N THR A 26 6.17 -2.19 26.71
CA THR A 26 5.96 -3.62 27.00
C THR A 26 7.13 -4.51 26.57
N ASP A 27 8.12 -3.98 25.85
CA ASP A 27 9.24 -4.77 25.37
C ASP A 27 10.34 -4.92 26.44
N THR A 28 10.27 -6.02 27.19
CA THR A 28 11.37 -6.51 28.06
C THR A 28 12.32 -7.46 27.33
N SER A 29 12.09 -7.72 26.04
CA SER A 29 12.89 -8.68 25.28
C SER A 29 14.13 -8.01 24.69
N THR A 30 15.30 -8.57 24.99
CA THR A 30 16.55 -8.17 24.36
C THR A 30 16.40 -8.40 22.85
N PRO A 31 16.65 -7.41 21.98
CA PRO A 31 16.48 -7.60 20.54
C PRO A 31 17.38 -8.75 20.09
N ALA A 32 16.78 -9.75 19.44
CA ALA A 32 17.52 -10.86 18.87
C ALA A 32 18.56 -10.29 17.90
N ARG A 33 19.85 -10.47 18.24
CA ARG A 33 20.98 -10.07 17.39
C ARG A 33 20.85 -10.79 16.04
N GLY A 34 20.41 -10.07 15.03
CA GLY A 34 20.59 -10.47 13.64
C GLY A 34 22.08 -10.53 13.29
N PRO A 35 22.44 -11.10 12.13
CA PRO A 35 23.82 -11.15 11.68
C PRO A 35 24.46 -9.75 11.66
N PRO A 36 25.78 -9.62 11.88
CA PRO A 36 26.46 -8.37 12.28
C PRO A 36 26.39 -7.20 11.30
N SER A 37 25.80 -7.40 10.11
CA SER A 37 25.76 -6.46 9.00
C SER A 37 24.41 -5.77 8.79
N ARG A 38 23.37 -6.09 9.59
CA ARG A 38 22.06 -5.42 9.51
C ARG A 38 21.70 -4.74 10.83
N HIS A 39 21.97 -3.44 10.94
CA HIS A 39 21.39 -2.61 11.99
C HIS A 39 19.88 -2.48 11.73
N PHE A 40 19.08 -3.38 12.29
CA PHE A 40 17.64 -3.19 12.40
C PHE A 40 17.40 -2.16 13.50
N ASP A 41 16.97 -0.95 13.15
CA ASP A 41 16.40 -0.06 14.14
C ASP A 41 15.02 -0.60 14.51
N ALA A 42 14.88 -1.12 15.73
CA ALA A 42 13.64 -1.73 16.18
C ALA A 42 12.48 -0.73 16.09
N SER A 43 12.76 0.57 16.21
CA SER A 43 11.80 1.68 16.03
C SER A 43 11.09 1.68 14.67
N ASP A 44 11.73 1.20 13.59
CA ASP A 44 11.14 1.13 12.25
C ASP A 44 10.12 -0.01 12.09
N LEU A 45 10.17 -1.03 12.97
CA LEU A 45 9.24 -2.16 12.98
C LEU A 45 8.03 -1.95 13.89
N TYR A 46 8.10 -1.03 14.86
CA TYR A 46 6.98 -0.68 15.73
C TYR A 46 6.04 0.30 15.01
N GLY A 47 4.75 0.28 15.34
CA GLY A 47 3.78 1.20 14.74
C GLY A 47 3.28 0.85 13.34
N ARG A 48 3.79 -0.18 12.66
CA ARG A 48 3.23 -0.59 11.35
C ARG A 48 1.99 -1.48 11.46
N HIS A 49 1.14 -1.42 10.44
CA HIS A 49 0.07 -2.39 10.21
C HIS A 49 0.65 -3.71 9.70
N GLY A 50 1.37 -3.65 8.57
CA GLY A 50 2.16 -4.75 8.04
C GLY A 50 1.45 -5.85 7.27
N ASP A 51 0.16 -5.65 6.94
CA ASP A 51 -0.66 -6.57 6.14
C ASP A 51 -1.82 -5.80 5.49
N ILE A 52 -1.55 -4.64 4.90
CA ILE A 52 -2.61 -3.85 4.22
C ILE A 52 -2.91 -4.52 2.88
N LYS A 53 -4.14 -4.97 2.71
CA LYS A 53 -4.69 -5.63 1.51
C LYS A 53 -6.22 -5.52 1.52
N PRO A 54 -6.91 -5.74 0.39
CA PRO A 54 -8.37 -5.59 0.31
C PRO A 54 -9.15 -6.41 1.34
N ASP A 55 -8.70 -7.64 1.66
CA ASP A 55 -9.32 -8.51 2.68
C ASP A 55 -9.44 -7.86 4.06
N ASN A 56 -8.55 -6.92 4.36
CA ASN A 56 -8.49 -6.21 5.63
C ASN A 56 -9.29 -4.90 5.62
N PHE A 57 -10.06 -4.62 4.56
CA PHE A 57 -11.02 -3.52 4.51
C PHE A 57 -12.44 -4.06 4.70
N LEU A 58 -13.06 -3.69 5.81
CA LEU A 58 -14.43 -4.07 6.17
C LEU A 58 -15.40 -2.97 5.77
N TRP A 59 -16.49 -3.35 5.10
CA TRP A 59 -17.60 -2.46 4.81
C TRP A 59 -18.74 -2.70 5.80
N PHE A 60 -19.03 -1.68 6.62
CA PHE A 60 -20.22 -1.64 7.47
C PHE A 60 -21.32 -0.78 6.85
N HIS A 61 -22.53 -1.32 6.85
CA HIS A 61 -23.76 -0.62 6.46
C HIS A 61 -24.62 -0.40 7.72
N PRO A 62 -24.42 0.70 8.47
CA PRO A 62 -25.21 0.96 9.66
C PRO A 62 -26.70 1.09 9.29
N ARG A 63 -27.59 0.60 10.16
CA ARG A 63 -29.06 0.65 9.94
C ARG A 63 -29.64 2.07 10.07
N GLU A 64 -28.85 3.03 10.54
CA GLU A 64 -29.18 4.46 10.64
C GLU A 64 -28.59 5.23 9.44
N PRO A 65 -29.04 6.45 9.12
CA PRO A 65 -28.66 7.16 7.89
C PRO A 65 -27.20 7.69 7.86
N SER A 66 -26.30 7.11 8.68
CA SER A 66 -24.88 7.41 8.59
C SER A 66 -24.26 6.68 7.40
N LEU A 67 -23.44 7.41 6.66
CA LEU A 67 -22.70 6.98 5.46
C LEU A 67 -22.05 5.60 5.67
N ASP A 68 -22.01 4.82 4.58
CA ASP A 68 -21.21 3.59 4.49
C ASP A 68 -19.80 3.79 5.09
N LEU A 69 -19.47 2.94 6.07
CA LEU A 69 -18.19 3.00 6.78
C LEU A 69 -17.26 1.93 6.24
N LEU A 70 -16.14 2.39 5.67
CA LEU A 70 -15.02 1.55 5.29
C LEU A 70 -13.98 1.58 6.42
N ALA A 71 -13.71 0.44 7.05
CA ALA A 71 -12.80 0.32 8.18
C ALA A 71 -11.61 -0.56 7.80
N LEU A 72 -10.40 -0.10 8.12
CA LEU A 72 -9.20 -0.94 8.11
C LEU A 72 -9.22 -1.86 9.33
N ALA A 73 -8.89 -3.13 9.15
CA ALA A 73 -8.94 -4.17 10.18
C ALA A 73 -7.68 -5.04 10.18
N ASP A 74 -7.59 -5.99 11.11
CA ASP A 74 -6.46 -6.90 11.30
C ASP A 74 -5.10 -6.21 11.55
N PHE A 75 -5.11 -5.34 12.57
CA PHE A 75 -3.92 -4.65 13.10
C PHE A 75 -3.00 -5.59 13.91
N GLY A 76 -2.76 -6.82 13.46
CA GLY A 76 -2.36 -7.91 14.36
C GLY A 76 -1.10 -8.67 13.97
N LEU A 77 -0.97 -9.08 12.71
CA LEU A 77 -0.17 -10.27 12.40
C LEU A 77 1.12 -10.00 11.59
N GLY A 78 1.39 -8.75 11.22
CA GLY A 78 2.56 -8.39 10.40
C GLY A 78 3.92 -8.86 10.96
N ARG A 79 4.07 -8.99 12.30
CA ARG A 79 5.31 -9.56 12.92
C ARG A 79 5.41 -11.08 12.74
N LEU A 80 4.28 -11.81 12.79
CA LEU A 80 4.25 -13.28 12.78
C LEU A 80 4.39 -13.87 11.37
N ASN A 81 3.91 -13.17 10.35
CA ASN A 81 4.00 -13.61 8.95
C ASN A 81 5.42 -13.55 8.35
N THR A 82 6.39 -12.96 9.06
CA THR A 82 7.78 -12.85 8.57
C THR A 82 8.66 -14.06 8.90
N ARG A 83 8.28 -14.93 9.83
CA ARG A 83 9.15 -16.05 10.26
C ARG A 83 8.52 -17.45 10.26
N HIS A 84 7.20 -17.61 10.44
CA HIS A 84 6.64 -18.95 10.67
C HIS A 84 5.35 -19.33 9.90
N SER A 85 4.58 -18.39 9.33
CA SER A 85 3.29 -18.74 8.69
C SER A 85 3.39 -19.22 7.24
N ARG A 86 4.56 -19.11 6.59
CA ARG A 86 4.73 -19.49 5.18
C ARG A 86 4.56 -20.98 4.89
N SER A 87 4.64 -21.86 5.89
CA SER A 87 4.70 -23.30 5.66
C SER A 87 3.35 -24.02 5.55
N ASN A 88 2.22 -23.39 5.93
CA ASN A 88 0.91 -24.07 6.00
C ASN A 88 -0.25 -23.32 5.30
N GLU A 89 0.01 -22.21 4.59
CA GLU A 89 -1.05 -21.46 3.90
C GLU A 89 -1.22 -21.88 2.43
N ASP A 90 -2.45 -21.77 1.90
CA ASP A 90 -2.76 -22.02 0.47
C ASP A 90 -1.80 -21.16 -0.39
N PRO A 91 -1.05 -21.77 -1.33
CA PRO A 91 -0.14 -21.04 -2.23
C PRO A 91 -0.80 -19.85 -2.94
N ARG A 92 -2.11 -19.93 -3.23
CA ARG A 92 -2.87 -18.83 -3.82
C ARG A 92 -3.00 -17.66 -2.85
N LYS A 93 -3.31 -17.91 -1.57
CA LYS A 93 -3.38 -16.86 -0.53
C LYS A 93 -2.01 -16.21 -0.30
N LEU A 94 -0.94 -17.00 -0.38
CA LEU A 94 0.42 -16.49 -0.29
C LEU A 94 0.79 -15.60 -1.49
N ALA A 95 0.36 -15.98 -2.70
CA ALA A 95 0.52 -15.18 -3.92
C ALA A 95 -0.29 -13.87 -3.86
N PHE A 96 -1.56 -13.90 -3.43
CA PHE A 96 -2.38 -12.70 -3.23
C PHE A 96 -1.80 -11.75 -2.17
N THR A 97 -1.27 -12.31 -1.07
CA THR A 97 -0.59 -11.49 -0.04
C THR A 97 0.69 -10.85 -0.59
N ALA A 98 1.34 -11.47 -1.58
CA ALA A 98 2.53 -10.94 -2.22
C ALA A 98 2.26 -9.76 -3.16
N THR A 99 1.03 -9.61 -3.69
CA THR A 99 0.63 -8.53 -4.61
C THR A 99 0.85 -7.15 -3.99
N TYR A 100 0.49 -6.97 -2.71
CA TYR A 100 0.50 -5.68 -2.02
C TYR A 100 1.79 -5.39 -1.25
N ILE A 101 2.82 -6.24 -1.34
CA ILE A 101 4.08 -6.01 -0.63
C ILE A 101 4.83 -4.82 -1.23
N ALA A 102 5.59 -4.12 -0.38
CA ALA A 102 6.44 -3.04 -0.81
C ALA A 102 7.78 -3.54 -1.40
N PRO A 103 8.46 -2.78 -2.27
CA PRO A 103 9.70 -3.20 -2.92
C PRO A 103 10.83 -3.59 -1.96
N GLU A 104 10.91 -2.94 -0.80
CA GLU A 104 11.89 -3.24 0.24
C GLU A 104 11.82 -4.67 0.81
N PHE A 105 10.76 -5.45 0.53
CA PHE A 105 10.72 -6.87 0.89
C PHE A 105 11.56 -7.76 -0.04
N ASP A 106 11.80 -7.31 -1.28
CA ASP A 106 12.53 -8.08 -2.31
C ASP A 106 13.96 -7.55 -2.51
N LEU A 107 14.34 -6.44 -1.86
CA LEU A 107 15.69 -5.88 -1.94
C LEU A 107 16.64 -6.59 -0.96
N PRO A 108 17.88 -6.92 -1.37
CA PRO A 108 18.87 -7.56 -0.49
C PRO A 108 19.15 -6.79 0.82
N ASP A 109 19.15 -5.46 0.73
CA ASP A 109 19.37 -4.53 1.84
C ASP A 109 18.11 -3.70 2.16
N GLY A 110 16.93 -4.21 1.78
CA GLY A 110 15.66 -3.54 2.02
C GLY A 110 15.33 -3.41 3.50
N MET A 111 14.89 -2.22 3.90
CA MET A 111 14.46 -1.93 5.27
C MET A 111 12.95 -1.71 5.33
N ILE A 112 12.23 -2.67 5.90
CA ILE A 112 10.78 -2.60 6.11
C ILE A 112 10.46 -1.53 7.16
N SER A 113 9.46 -0.68 6.91
CA SER A 113 8.99 0.31 7.87
C SER A 113 7.54 0.73 7.64
N ARG A 114 7.08 1.77 8.34
CA ARG A 114 5.79 2.45 8.08
C ARG A 114 5.62 2.88 6.62
N ALA A 115 6.71 3.14 5.88
CA ALA A 115 6.65 3.44 4.45
C ALA A 115 6.10 2.25 3.63
N SER A 116 6.32 1.02 4.10
CA SER A 116 5.78 -0.19 3.44
C SER A 116 4.26 -0.20 3.47
N ASP A 117 3.65 0.20 4.60
CA ASP A 117 2.18 0.35 4.70
C ASP A 117 1.63 1.37 3.70
N ILE A 118 2.36 2.48 3.46
CA ILE A 118 1.93 3.49 2.48
C ILE A 118 1.90 2.93 1.05
N PHE A 119 2.90 2.11 0.70
CA PHE A 119 2.93 1.46 -0.61
C PHE A 119 1.78 0.48 -0.78
N SER A 120 1.56 -0.38 0.22
CA SER A 120 0.44 -1.33 0.24
C SER A 120 -0.90 -0.61 0.17
N LEU A 121 -1.07 0.50 0.91
CA LEU A 121 -2.26 1.33 0.85
C LEU A 121 -2.45 1.96 -0.54
N GLY A 122 -1.37 2.38 -1.20
CA GLY A 122 -1.39 2.90 -2.56
C GLY A 122 -1.89 1.86 -3.57
N CYS A 123 -1.48 0.60 -3.40
CA CYS A 123 -1.96 -0.51 -4.22
C CYS A 123 -3.47 -0.71 -4.04
N VAL A 124 -3.96 -0.74 -2.80
CA VAL A 124 -5.40 -0.90 -2.50
C VAL A 124 -6.21 0.30 -3.02
N PHE A 125 -5.70 1.53 -2.85
CA PHE A 125 -6.38 2.72 -3.37
C PHE A 125 -6.47 2.70 -4.89
N LEU A 126 -5.42 2.23 -5.59
CA LEU A 126 -5.45 2.09 -7.04
C LEU A 126 -6.48 1.05 -7.50
N GLU A 127 -6.58 -0.09 -6.83
CA GLU A 127 -7.61 -1.10 -7.13
C GLU A 127 -9.02 -0.58 -6.84
N TYR A 128 -9.21 0.18 -5.76
CA TYR A 128 -10.50 0.82 -5.49
C TYR A 128 -10.90 1.79 -6.62
N VAL A 129 -9.98 2.67 -7.05
CA VAL A 129 -10.26 3.60 -8.17
C VAL A 129 -10.50 2.83 -9.47
N THR A 130 -9.77 1.73 -9.69
CA THR A 130 -10.00 0.84 -10.83
C THR A 130 -11.42 0.25 -10.80
N TRP A 131 -11.85 -0.29 -9.67
CA TRP A 131 -13.21 -0.80 -9.48
C TRP A 131 -14.26 0.29 -9.70
N TYR A 132 -14.04 1.48 -9.12
CA TYR A 132 -14.96 2.60 -9.23
C TYR A 132 -15.16 3.08 -10.67
N LEU A 133 -14.10 3.11 -11.48
CA LEU A 133 -14.17 3.61 -12.85
C LEU A 133 -14.48 2.53 -13.90
N LYS A 134 -13.93 1.32 -13.75
CA LYS A 134 -13.98 0.25 -14.77
C LYS A 134 -14.76 -1.00 -14.33
N GLY A 135 -15.18 -1.07 -13.07
CA GLY A 135 -15.93 -2.20 -12.52
C GLY A 135 -15.06 -3.34 -11.99
N PHE A 136 -15.73 -4.38 -11.48
CA PHE A 136 -15.12 -5.50 -10.76
C PHE A 136 -14.18 -6.34 -11.65
N ASP A 137 -14.59 -6.65 -12.88
CA ASP A 137 -13.81 -7.49 -13.79
C ASP A 137 -12.43 -6.89 -14.09
N SER A 138 -12.31 -5.55 -14.11
CA SER A 138 -11.02 -4.91 -14.32
C SER A 138 -10.07 -5.02 -13.13
N VAL A 139 -10.59 -5.16 -11.90
CA VAL A 139 -9.76 -5.42 -10.72
C VAL A 139 -9.39 -6.89 -10.62
N GLU A 140 -10.33 -7.79 -10.93
CA GLU A 140 -10.14 -9.24 -10.81
C GLU A 140 -9.28 -9.81 -11.94
N TYR A 141 -9.41 -9.28 -13.16
CA TYR A 141 -8.80 -9.88 -14.36
C TYR A 141 -7.93 -8.90 -15.13
N ASP A 142 -8.46 -7.77 -15.60
CA ASP A 142 -7.73 -6.93 -16.57
C ASP A 142 -6.43 -6.38 -15.99
N PHE A 143 -6.52 -5.73 -14.82
CA PHE A 143 -5.36 -5.07 -14.23
C PHE A 143 -4.29 -6.06 -13.74
N PRO A 144 -4.64 -7.15 -13.02
CA PRO A 144 -3.67 -8.20 -12.70
C PRO A 144 -2.99 -8.76 -13.95
N ASN A 145 -3.76 -9.14 -14.98
CA ASN A 145 -3.20 -9.70 -16.21
C ASN A 145 -2.25 -8.73 -16.92
N GLN A 146 -2.54 -7.43 -16.91
CA GLN A 146 -1.65 -6.43 -17.51
C GLN A 146 -0.37 -6.19 -16.71
N ARG A 147 -0.41 -6.32 -15.38
CA ARG A 147 0.73 -6.01 -14.52
C ARG A 147 1.57 -7.25 -14.17
N ILE A 148 1.14 -8.47 -14.50
CA ILE A 148 1.98 -9.67 -14.39
C ILE A 148 3.28 -9.47 -15.19
N ASP A 149 4.41 -9.67 -14.52
CA ASP A 149 5.76 -9.66 -15.11
C ASP A 149 6.63 -10.65 -14.33
N LYS A 150 7.80 -11.00 -14.89
CA LYS A 150 8.77 -11.85 -14.22
C LYS A 150 9.41 -11.12 -13.04
N ASP A 151 9.44 -11.78 -11.89
CA ASP A 151 10.19 -11.30 -10.71
C ASP A 151 11.71 -11.58 -10.85
N ILE A 152 12.47 -11.25 -9.80
CA ILE A 152 13.94 -11.44 -9.78
C ILE A 152 14.39 -12.90 -9.90
N TYR A 153 13.49 -13.85 -9.70
CA TYR A 153 13.74 -15.29 -9.81
C TYR A 153 13.21 -15.87 -11.12
N GLY A 154 12.57 -15.05 -11.96
CA GLY A 154 12.01 -15.46 -13.24
C GLY A 154 10.61 -16.08 -13.15
N PHE A 155 9.90 -15.93 -12.03
CA PHE A 155 8.52 -16.38 -11.87
C PHE A 155 7.53 -15.26 -12.21
N ASP A 156 6.37 -15.63 -12.77
CA ASP A 156 5.28 -14.68 -12.99
C ASP A 156 4.78 -14.14 -11.65
N SER A 157 4.69 -12.81 -11.56
CA SER A 157 4.40 -12.13 -10.31
C SER A 157 3.51 -10.92 -10.55
N ASP A 158 2.38 -10.92 -9.84
CA ASP A 158 1.36 -9.87 -9.85
C ASP A 158 1.70 -8.70 -8.91
N LYS A 159 2.97 -8.30 -8.85
CA LYS A 159 3.40 -7.15 -8.05
C LYS A 159 3.25 -5.84 -8.82
N PHE A 160 3.10 -4.73 -8.10
CA PHE A 160 3.04 -3.39 -8.69
C PHE A 160 4.44 -2.86 -9.11
N PHE A 161 5.51 -3.46 -8.59
CA PHE A 161 6.89 -3.06 -8.84
C PHE A 161 7.71 -4.21 -9.43
N VAL A 162 8.90 -3.87 -9.92
CA VAL A 162 9.95 -4.81 -10.31
C VAL A 162 11.28 -4.37 -9.71
N ILE A 163 12.13 -5.32 -9.34
CA ILE A 163 13.52 -5.05 -8.95
C ILE A 163 14.41 -5.36 -10.15
N ARG A 164 15.19 -4.38 -10.59
CA ARG A 164 16.12 -4.52 -11.72
C ARG A 164 17.45 -3.82 -11.40
N PRO A 165 18.57 -4.25 -11.99
CA PRO A 165 19.83 -3.55 -11.82
C PRO A 165 19.77 -2.17 -12.48
N ASN A 166 20.33 -1.15 -11.82
CA ASN A 166 20.47 0.18 -12.42
C ASN A 166 21.64 0.19 -13.42
N GLY A 167 21.37 -0.34 -14.62
CA GLY A 167 22.36 -0.54 -15.68
C GLY A 167 23.06 -1.91 -15.60
N PRO A 168 23.82 -2.30 -16.64
CA PRO A 168 24.50 -3.60 -16.68
C PRO A 168 25.46 -3.78 -15.49
N GLY A 169 25.19 -4.77 -14.64
CA GLY A 169 25.98 -5.05 -13.42
C GLY A 169 25.77 -4.07 -12.27
N GLY A 170 24.81 -3.14 -12.38
CA GLY A 170 24.47 -2.19 -11.32
C GLY A 170 23.78 -2.84 -10.12
N GLN A 171 23.72 -2.11 -9.00
CA GLN A 171 22.96 -2.53 -7.83
C GLN A 171 21.48 -2.70 -8.18
N GLN A 172 20.85 -3.73 -7.62
CA GLN A 172 19.41 -3.96 -7.73
C GLN A 172 18.65 -2.79 -7.11
N GLN A 173 17.72 -2.21 -7.87
CA GLN A 173 16.88 -1.09 -7.46
C GLN A 173 15.41 -1.35 -7.78
N PRO A 174 14.49 -0.77 -6.99
CA PRO A 174 13.06 -0.93 -7.21
C PRO A 174 12.55 0.07 -8.24
N PHE A 175 11.64 -0.39 -9.11
CA PHE A 175 10.96 0.44 -10.11
C PHE A 175 9.47 0.12 -10.12
N LEU A 176 8.63 1.14 -10.26
CA LEU A 176 7.21 0.95 -10.52
C LEU A 176 7.05 0.39 -11.93
N LYS A 177 6.27 -0.69 -12.10
CA LYS A 177 6.11 -1.32 -13.41
C LYS A 177 5.52 -0.33 -14.43
N PRO A 178 6.03 -0.27 -15.67
CA PRO A 178 5.46 0.57 -16.72
C PRO A 178 3.96 0.33 -16.92
N LYS A 179 3.52 -0.93 -16.85
CA LYS A 179 2.10 -1.31 -16.96
C LYS A 179 1.20 -0.75 -15.86
N VAL A 180 1.72 -0.55 -14.65
CA VAL A 180 0.98 0.14 -13.59
C VAL A 180 0.83 1.63 -13.91
N LYS A 181 1.87 2.27 -14.46
CA LYS A 181 1.81 3.68 -14.88
C LYS A 181 0.84 3.87 -16.05
N GLU A 182 0.91 3.00 -17.05
CA GLU A 182 0.00 2.97 -18.19
C GLU A 182 -1.46 2.81 -17.72
N TRP A 183 -1.73 1.86 -16.82
CA TRP A 183 -3.06 1.67 -16.23
C TRP A 183 -3.58 2.92 -15.50
N ILE A 184 -2.73 3.58 -14.71
CA ILE A 184 -3.09 4.83 -14.05
C ILE A 184 -3.44 5.91 -15.09
N THR A 185 -2.67 6.02 -16.16
CA THR A 185 -2.96 6.96 -17.25
C THR A 185 -4.27 6.62 -17.95
N GLU A 186 -4.60 5.35 -18.17
CA GLU A 186 -5.90 4.94 -18.72
C GLU A 186 -7.05 5.35 -17.79
N LEU A 187 -6.93 5.14 -16.48
CA LEU A 187 -7.93 5.56 -15.50
C LEU A 187 -8.11 7.08 -15.47
N GLN A 188 -7.01 7.84 -15.58
CA GLN A 188 -7.04 9.31 -15.61
C GLN A 188 -7.84 9.85 -16.81
N HIS A 189 -7.79 9.17 -17.96
CA HIS A 189 -8.50 9.55 -19.19
C HIS A 189 -9.85 8.83 -19.37
N HIS A 190 -10.30 8.08 -18.36
CA HIS A 190 -11.60 7.42 -18.39
C HIS A 190 -12.74 8.46 -18.45
N GLU A 191 -13.83 8.16 -19.16
CA GLU A 191 -14.94 9.10 -19.35
C GLU A 191 -15.59 9.57 -18.03
N ASN A 192 -15.57 8.70 -17.01
CA ASN A 192 -16.08 8.98 -15.67
C ASN A 192 -14.99 9.47 -14.69
N SER A 193 -13.78 9.75 -15.18
CA SER A 193 -12.72 10.34 -14.36
C SER A 193 -13.05 11.79 -14.06
N THR A 194 -13.07 12.13 -12.77
CA THR A 194 -13.34 13.49 -12.28
C THR A 194 -12.04 14.16 -11.87
N GLY A 195 -12.08 15.46 -11.59
CA GLY A 195 -10.90 16.19 -11.11
C GLY A 195 -10.32 15.57 -9.82
N TYR A 196 -11.21 15.05 -8.96
CA TYR A 196 -10.84 14.31 -7.76
C TYR A 196 -10.09 13.02 -8.09
N THR A 197 -10.67 12.13 -8.92
CA THR A 197 -10.02 10.85 -9.24
C THR A 197 -8.71 11.06 -9.98
N PHE A 198 -8.64 12.07 -10.86
CA PHE A 198 -7.42 12.42 -11.58
C PHE A 198 -6.28 12.80 -10.62
N GLN A 199 -6.50 13.75 -9.70
CA GLN A 199 -5.46 14.19 -8.75
C GLN A 199 -5.13 13.11 -7.72
N LEU A 200 -6.12 12.32 -7.29
CA LEU A 200 -5.90 11.18 -6.42
C LEU A 200 -4.96 10.16 -7.09
N LEU A 201 -5.17 9.88 -8.38
CA LEU A 201 -4.31 8.98 -9.16
C LEU A 201 -2.88 9.51 -9.30
N GLU A 202 -2.68 10.83 -9.35
CA GLU A 202 -1.33 11.43 -9.33
C GLU A 202 -0.62 11.18 -7.99
N ILE A 203 -1.31 11.44 -6.87
CA ILE A 203 -0.76 11.17 -5.53
C ILE A 203 -0.45 9.68 -5.36
N ILE A 204 -1.35 8.79 -5.81
CA ILE A 204 -1.11 7.35 -5.78
C ILE A 204 0.15 7.00 -6.57
N ARG A 205 0.27 7.49 -7.81
CA ARG A 205 1.38 7.17 -8.72
C ARG A 205 2.72 7.69 -8.22
N ASP A 206 2.78 8.96 -7.86
CA ASP A 206 4.04 9.68 -7.67
C ASP A 206 4.50 9.70 -6.22
N GLU A 207 3.58 9.56 -5.27
CA GLU A 207 3.87 9.74 -3.85
C GLU A 207 3.71 8.44 -3.05
N MET A 208 2.60 7.70 -3.24
CA MET A 208 2.33 6.46 -2.50
C MET A 208 3.06 5.25 -3.09
N LEU A 209 3.03 5.10 -4.42
CA LEU A 209 3.68 4.02 -5.16
C LEU A 209 5.13 4.34 -5.55
N GLU A 210 5.74 5.37 -4.95
CA GLU A 210 7.16 5.67 -5.09
C GLU A 210 8.01 4.45 -4.61
N PRO A 211 8.75 3.78 -5.51
CA PRO A 211 9.44 2.54 -5.17
C PRO A 211 10.55 2.72 -4.15
N ASN A 212 11.21 3.88 -4.13
CA ASN A 212 12.20 4.20 -3.12
C ASN A 212 11.53 4.65 -1.82
N ARG A 213 11.56 3.81 -0.79
CA ARG A 213 10.97 4.08 0.53
C ARG A 213 11.35 5.45 1.14
N ASN A 214 12.55 5.97 0.84
CA ASN A 214 13.03 7.22 1.41
C ASN A 214 12.50 8.46 0.68
N LYS A 215 11.92 8.28 -0.51
CA LYS A 215 11.24 9.32 -1.29
C LYS A 215 9.72 9.22 -1.18
N ARG A 216 9.20 8.06 -0.76
CA ARG A 216 7.78 7.78 -0.59
C ARG A 216 7.16 8.68 0.47
N ILE A 217 5.95 9.17 0.22
CA ILE A 217 5.24 10.04 1.16
C ILE A 217 5.00 9.33 2.50
N HIS A 218 5.13 10.09 3.59
CA HIS A 218 4.77 9.62 4.93
C HIS A 218 3.29 9.87 5.24
N ILE A 219 2.74 9.17 6.24
CA ILE A 219 1.30 9.25 6.55
C ILE A 219 0.82 10.68 6.87
N THR A 220 1.62 11.48 7.58
CA THR A 220 1.24 12.84 7.97
C THR A 220 1.08 13.80 6.78
N PRO A 221 2.05 13.93 5.85
CA PRO A 221 1.82 14.70 4.62
C PRO A 221 0.72 14.10 3.74
N LEU A 222 0.57 12.76 3.68
CA LEU A 222 -0.49 12.13 2.90
C LEU A 222 -1.89 12.53 3.39
N ILE A 223 -2.11 12.58 4.71
CA ILE A 223 -3.36 13.07 5.29
C ILE A 223 -3.66 14.51 4.87
N LYS A 224 -2.64 15.36 4.74
CA LYS A 224 -2.83 16.75 4.29
C LYS A 224 -3.31 16.81 2.84
N GLU A 225 -2.73 15.99 1.96
CA GLU A 225 -3.19 15.90 0.57
C GLU A 225 -4.61 15.33 0.47
N MET A 226 -4.92 14.26 1.20
CA MET A 226 -6.27 13.71 1.24
C MET A 226 -7.30 14.70 1.80
N TYR A 227 -6.93 15.47 2.82
CA TYR A 227 -7.75 16.56 3.34
C TYR A 227 -7.99 17.64 2.30
N ARG A 228 -6.94 18.05 1.57
CA ARG A 228 -7.03 19.05 0.50
C ARG A 228 -8.01 18.59 -0.58
N LEU A 229 -7.85 17.37 -1.10
CA LEU A 229 -8.75 16.80 -2.09
C LEU A 229 -10.20 16.76 -1.61
N ARG A 230 -10.42 16.28 -0.38
CA ARG A 230 -11.74 16.21 0.26
C ARG A 230 -12.38 17.59 0.37
N LYS A 231 -11.63 18.60 0.82
CA LYS A 231 -12.10 19.99 0.89
C LYS A 231 -12.41 20.57 -0.49
N THR A 232 -11.62 20.25 -1.51
CA THR A 232 -11.94 20.68 -2.88
C THR A 232 -13.26 20.09 -3.36
N CYS A 233 -13.57 18.82 -3.04
CA CYS A 233 -14.87 18.22 -3.36
C CYS A 233 -16.05 18.95 -2.67
N GLU A 234 -15.86 19.39 -1.42
CA GLU A 234 -16.91 20.12 -0.66
C GLU A 234 -17.18 21.51 -1.26
N VAL A 235 -16.16 22.17 -1.81
CA VAL A 235 -16.25 23.56 -2.29
C VAL A 235 -16.57 23.65 -3.79
N ASN A 236 -16.16 22.65 -4.59
CA ASN A 236 -16.35 22.63 -6.04
C ASN A 236 -17.08 21.35 -6.48
N PRO A 237 -18.41 21.40 -6.69
CA PRO A 237 -19.18 20.24 -7.15
C PRO A 237 -18.73 19.67 -8.50
N ASN A 238 -18.14 20.48 -9.38
CA ASN A 238 -17.64 20.02 -10.69
C ASN A 238 -16.30 19.28 -10.60
N PHE A 239 -15.68 19.24 -9.42
CA PHE A 239 -14.45 18.51 -9.17
C PHE A 239 -14.71 17.03 -8.85
N TYR A 240 -15.91 16.71 -8.35
CA TYR A 240 -16.25 15.42 -7.77
C TYR A 240 -16.88 14.46 -8.78
#